data_AF-A0A250J573-F1
#
_entry.id   AF-A0A250J573-F1
#
_cell.length_a   1.000
_cell.length_b   1.000
_cell.length_c   1.000
_cell.angle_alpha   90.00
_cell.angle_beta   90.00
_cell.angle_gamma   90.00
#
_symmetry.space_group_name_H-M   'P 1'
#
loop_
_entity.id
_entity.type
_entity.pdbx_description
1 polymer ?
#
loop_
_entity_poly.entity_id
_entity_poly.type
_entity_poly.pdbx_seq_one_letter_code
_entity_poly.pdbx_strand_id
1 'polypeptide(L)'
;MCRYGMYGPYKQHYACFSCHKSFKWPRDAHRPPPSGTPDEVTCPQCGEPMACMGRDFQAPKQGDTRQWRKVEVLFQHGYAYHACGCDGPGYRPKTLSEVPAFLARRPPRSEGEALLRRTLAREAAPLRWKRERSLSENHREGSDHWPRRSVLQKVRAR
;
A
#
# COMPACT_ATOMS: atom_id res chain seq x y z
N MET A 1 -11.32 -10.66 -29.95
CA MET A 1 -10.40 -9.51 -30.12
C MET A 1 -10.46 -8.64 -28.87
N CYS A 2 -9.34 -8.34 -28.22
CA CYS A 2 -9.31 -7.54 -26.98
C CYS A 2 -9.70 -6.09 -27.31
N ARG A 3 -10.89 -5.68 -26.82
CA ARG A 3 -11.51 -4.35 -27.04
C ARG A 3 -10.51 -3.21 -26.79
N TYR A 4 -9.59 -3.41 -25.83
CA TYR A 4 -8.62 -2.39 -25.43
C TYR A 4 -7.38 -2.23 -26.31
N GLY A 5 -7.10 -3.17 -27.22
CA GLY A 5 -5.94 -3.11 -28.12
C GLY A 5 -6.19 -2.37 -29.43
N MET A 6 -7.46 -2.27 -29.89
CA MET A 6 -7.78 -1.71 -31.21
C MET A 6 -8.29 -0.27 -31.20
N TYR A 7 -8.91 0.19 -30.11
CA TYR A 7 -9.64 1.46 -30.08
C TYR A 7 -9.04 2.45 -29.07
N GLY A 8 -7.90 3.06 -29.42
CA GLY A 8 -7.33 4.20 -28.70
C GLY A 8 -6.92 3.97 -27.23
N PRO A 9 -6.31 4.96 -26.58
CA PRO A 9 -5.90 4.85 -25.19
C PRO A 9 -7.14 4.82 -24.28
N TYR A 10 -7.44 3.64 -23.73
CA TYR A 10 -8.53 3.49 -22.78
C TYR A 10 -8.21 4.21 -21.46
N LYS A 11 -9.22 4.90 -20.94
CA LYS A 11 -9.11 5.63 -19.68
C LYS A 11 -9.32 4.67 -18.50
N GLN A 12 -8.49 4.82 -17.49
CA GLN A 12 -8.67 4.16 -16.21
C GLN A 12 -9.63 4.98 -15.38
N HIS A 13 -10.53 4.29 -14.70
CA HIS A 13 -11.46 4.92 -13.79
C HIS A 13 -10.86 4.88 -12.39
N TYR A 14 -10.90 6.03 -11.74
CA TYR A 14 -10.50 6.20 -10.35
C TYR A 14 -11.72 6.57 -9.52
N ALA A 15 -11.78 6.08 -8.28
CA ALA A 15 -12.86 6.34 -7.34
C ALA A 15 -12.33 7.01 -6.08
N CYS A 16 -12.98 8.09 -5.64
CA CYS A 16 -12.79 8.67 -4.32
C CYS A 16 -13.93 8.20 -3.42
N PHE A 17 -13.60 7.44 -2.36
CA PHE A 17 -14.59 6.93 -1.41
C PHE A 17 -15.04 7.99 -0.40
N SER A 18 -14.27 9.06 -0.19
CA SER A 18 -14.65 10.14 0.73
C SER A 18 -15.75 11.04 0.15
N CYS A 19 -15.67 11.38 -1.15
CA CYS A 19 -16.66 12.25 -1.80
C CYS A 19 -17.64 11.52 -2.75
N HIS A 20 -17.51 10.19 -2.88
CA HIS A 20 -18.34 9.33 -3.73
C HIS A 20 -18.36 9.78 -5.20
N LYS A 21 -17.19 10.14 -5.73
CA LYS A 21 -17.04 10.54 -7.14
C LYS A 21 -16.01 9.70 -7.86
N SER A 22 -16.21 9.56 -9.16
CA SER A 22 -15.27 8.89 -10.05
C SER A 22 -14.73 9.83 -11.10
N PHE A 23 -13.46 9.68 -11.42
CA PHE A 23 -12.78 10.44 -12.47
C PHE A 23 -12.12 9.47 -13.45
N LYS A 24 -12.05 9.85 -14.72
CA LYS A 24 -11.41 9.03 -15.77
C LYS A 24 -10.09 9.67 -16.16
N TRP A 25 -9.00 8.93 -16.03
CA TRP A 25 -7.67 9.38 -16.44
C TRP A 25 -7.20 8.57 -17.65
N PRO A 26 -6.74 9.20 -18.75
CA PRO A 26 -6.03 8.47 -19.80
C PRO A 26 -4.75 7.87 -19.19
N ARG A 27 -4.51 6.58 -19.39
CA ARG A 27 -3.19 6.00 -19.06
C ARG A 27 -2.32 6.07 -20.29
N ASP A 28 -2.12 7.27 -20.82
CA ASP A 28 -1.01 7.49 -21.74
C ASP A 28 0.29 7.37 -20.93
N ALA A 29 1.19 6.46 -21.34
CA ALA A 29 2.48 6.26 -20.68
C ALA A 29 3.32 7.55 -20.58
N HIS A 30 2.96 8.58 -21.35
CA HIS A 30 3.59 9.90 -21.39
C HIS A 30 2.96 10.95 -20.48
N ARG A 31 1.81 10.68 -19.87
CA ARG A 31 1.16 11.61 -18.93
C ARG A 31 0.83 10.89 -17.62
N PRO A 32 1.77 10.82 -16.67
CA PRO A 32 1.45 10.34 -15.34
C PRO A 32 0.33 11.21 -14.73
N PRO A 33 -0.46 10.66 -13.80
CA PRO A 33 -1.39 11.48 -13.03
C PRO A 33 -0.60 12.61 -12.33
N PRO A 34 -1.22 13.78 -12.11
CA PRO A 34 -0.55 15.00 -11.65
C PRO A 34 0.16 14.89 -10.31
N SER A 35 -0.07 13.81 -9.56
CA SER A 35 0.47 13.55 -8.23
C SER A 35 1.52 12.42 -8.16
N GLY A 36 1.93 11.81 -9.28
CA GLY A 36 3.05 10.83 -9.28
C GLY A 36 2.71 9.46 -9.87
N THR A 37 3.19 8.40 -9.21
CA THR A 37 2.95 7.00 -9.65
C THR A 37 1.45 6.69 -9.72
N PRO A 38 0.99 5.65 -10.46
CA PRO A 38 -0.44 5.32 -10.57
C PRO A 38 -1.17 5.11 -9.24
N ASP A 39 -0.41 4.89 -8.16
CA ASP A 39 -0.88 4.61 -6.81
C ASP A 39 -1.08 5.87 -5.96
N GLU A 40 -0.70 7.06 -6.45
CA GLU A 40 -0.71 8.32 -5.70
C GLU A 40 -1.75 9.32 -6.22
N VAL A 41 -2.77 8.88 -6.96
CA VAL A 41 -3.77 9.79 -7.55
C VAL A 41 -4.63 10.44 -6.47
N THR A 42 -4.63 11.78 -6.41
CA THR A 42 -5.45 12.55 -5.46
C THR A 42 -6.76 13.03 -6.08
N CYS A 43 -7.82 13.10 -5.28
CA CYS A 43 -9.13 13.58 -5.73
C CYS A 43 -9.08 15.09 -6.01
N PRO A 44 -9.46 15.56 -7.22
CA PRO A 44 -9.42 16.98 -7.55
C PRO A 44 -10.45 17.82 -6.77
N GLN A 45 -11.40 17.19 -6.07
CA GLN A 45 -12.41 17.89 -5.29
C GLN A 45 -12.12 17.97 -3.79
N CYS A 46 -11.57 16.92 -3.21
CA CYS A 46 -11.38 16.83 -1.75
C CYS A 46 -9.94 16.52 -1.33
N GLY A 47 -9.01 16.34 -2.27
CA GLY A 47 -7.60 16.05 -1.99
C GLY A 47 -7.31 14.61 -1.54
N GLU A 48 -8.33 13.86 -1.11
CA GLU A 48 -8.20 12.48 -0.63
C GLU A 48 -7.66 11.52 -1.71
N PRO A 49 -6.91 10.47 -1.32
CA PRO A 49 -6.38 9.49 -2.27
C PRO A 49 -7.51 8.75 -2.98
N MET A 50 -7.26 8.41 -4.24
CA MET A 50 -8.20 7.74 -5.11
C MET A 50 -7.78 6.31 -5.41
N ALA A 51 -8.77 5.41 -5.40
CA ALA A 51 -8.59 4.03 -5.79
C ALA A 51 -8.63 3.86 -7.31
N CYS A 52 -7.63 3.19 -7.89
CA CYS A 52 -7.67 2.76 -9.29
C CYS A 52 -8.63 1.58 -9.44
N MET A 53 -9.81 1.82 -10.02
CA MET A 53 -10.89 0.82 -10.12
C MET A 53 -10.87 0.02 -11.42
N GLY A 54 -10.09 0.44 -12.43
CA GLY A 54 -9.97 -0.25 -13.70
C GLY A 54 -10.81 0.33 -14.83
N ARG A 55 -10.89 -0.37 -15.96
CA ARG A 55 -11.48 0.12 -17.21
C ARG A 55 -12.99 -0.14 -17.31
N ASP A 56 -13.47 -1.19 -16.64
CA ASP A 56 -14.88 -1.58 -16.65
C ASP A 56 -15.64 -1.09 -15.41
N PHE A 57 -15.06 -0.13 -14.67
CA PHE A 57 -15.71 0.39 -13.47
C PHE A 57 -16.86 1.32 -13.83
N GLN A 58 -18.07 0.93 -13.43
CA GLN A 58 -19.24 1.78 -13.46
C GLN A 58 -19.48 2.37 -12.06
N ALA A 59 -19.26 3.67 -11.94
CA ALA A 59 -19.46 4.37 -10.68
C ALA A 59 -20.95 4.38 -10.28
N PRO A 60 -21.27 4.06 -9.01
CA PRO A 60 -22.62 4.25 -8.50
C PRO A 60 -23.05 5.72 -8.52
N LYS A 61 -24.35 5.99 -8.37
CA LYS A 61 -24.85 7.35 -8.16
C LYS A 61 -24.21 7.92 -6.89
N GLN A 62 -23.80 9.19 -6.91
CA GLN A 62 -23.08 9.83 -5.78
C GLN A 62 -23.84 9.71 -4.44
N GLY A 63 -25.16 9.86 -4.46
CA GLY A 63 -26.01 9.76 -3.26
C GLY A 63 -26.27 8.32 -2.76
N ASP A 64 -25.87 7.30 -3.51
CA ASP A 64 -26.08 5.90 -3.14
C ASP A 64 -24.94 5.39 -2.23
N THR A 65 -24.98 5.81 -0.98
CA THR A 65 -23.95 5.48 0.02
C THR A 65 -23.80 3.97 0.24
N ARG A 66 -24.89 3.20 0.09
CA ARG A 66 -24.84 1.72 0.22
C ARG A 66 -24.04 1.09 -0.91
N GLN A 67 -24.24 1.54 -2.15
CA GLN A 67 -23.46 1.04 -3.29
C GLN A 67 -22.00 1.50 -3.23
N TRP A 68 -21.75 2.73 -2.79
CA TRP A 68 -20.37 3.20 -2.58
C TRP A 68 -19.64 2.38 -1.52
N ARG A 69 -20.29 2.10 -0.39
CA ARG A 69 -19.73 1.24 0.66
C ARG A 69 -19.44 -0.17 0.14
N LYS A 70 -20.30 -0.72 -0.71
CA LYS A 70 -20.07 -2.02 -1.35
C LYS A 70 -18.77 -2.02 -2.17
N VAL A 71 -18.61 -1.01 -3.02
CA VAL A 71 -17.42 -0.87 -3.87
C VAL A 71 -16.16 -0.68 -3.02
N GLU A 72 -16.24 0.15 -1.98
CA GLU A 72 -15.13 0.38 -1.05
C GLU A 72 -14.68 -0.92 -0.36
N VAL A 73 -15.61 -1.69 0.20
CA VAL A 73 -15.29 -2.97 0.86
C VAL A 73 -14.67 -3.95 -0.14
N LEU A 74 -15.23 -4.06 -1.34
CA LEU A 74 -14.66 -4.93 -2.39
C LEU A 74 -13.22 -4.51 -2.72
N PHE A 75 -12.97 -3.22 -2.87
CA PHE A 75 -11.64 -2.68 -3.16
C PHE A 75 -10.64 -2.97 -2.03
N GLN A 76 -11.03 -2.77 -0.78
CA GLN A 76 -10.20 -3.09 0.39
C GLN A 76 -9.82 -4.58 0.46
N HIS A 77 -10.65 -5.46 -0.10
CA HIS A 77 -10.37 -6.89 -0.21
C HIS A 77 -9.62 -7.31 -1.49
N GLY A 78 -9.18 -6.34 -2.29
CA GLY A 78 -8.38 -6.54 -3.52
C GLY A 78 -9.21 -6.75 -4.78
N TYR A 79 -10.52 -6.49 -4.75
CA TYR A 79 -11.37 -6.59 -5.93
C TYR A 79 -11.56 -5.22 -6.59
N ALA A 80 -11.13 -5.13 -7.84
CA ALA A 80 -11.41 -4.01 -8.74
C ALA A 80 -12.05 -4.51 -10.04
N TYR A 81 -12.23 -3.61 -11.00
CA TYR A 81 -12.87 -3.82 -12.30
C TYR A 81 -11.84 -3.71 -13.44
N HIS A 82 -10.66 -4.29 -13.24
CA HIS A 82 -9.65 -4.45 -14.28
C HIS A 82 -10.02 -5.61 -15.20
N ALA A 83 -9.93 -5.38 -16.51
CA ALA A 83 -10.12 -6.41 -17.53
C ALA A 83 -9.25 -6.11 -18.77
N CYS A 84 -9.11 -7.09 -19.68
CA CYS A 84 -8.71 -6.86 -21.08
C CYS A 84 -9.92 -6.44 -21.94
N GLY A 85 -11.15 -6.49 -21.42
CA GLY A 85 -12.34 -6.22 -22.23
C GLY A 85 -12.71 -7.36 -23.19
N CYS A 86 -12.20 -8.58 -22.94
CA CYS A 86 -12.71 -9.83 -23.51
C CYS A 86 -13.81 -10.41 -22.59
N ASP A 87 -13.49 -10.60 -21.30
CA ASP A 87 -14.35 -11.32 -20.34
C ASP A 87 -14.84 -10.45 -19.17
N GLY A 88 -14.49 -9.17 -19.19
CA GLY A 88 -14.75 -8.24 -18.08
C GLY A 88 -14.05 -8.66 -16.78
N PRO A 89 -14.41 -8.05 -15.64
CA PRO A 89 -13.77 -8.32 -14.34
C PRO A 89 -14.33 -9.56 -13.61
N GLY A 90 -15.18 -10.34 -14.28
CA GLY A 90 -15.96 -11.42 -13.68
C GLY A 90 -17.10 -10.95 -12.78
N TYR A 91 -17.77 -11.89 -12.10
CA TYR A 91 -18.91 -11.60 -11.24
C TYR A 91 -18.55 -10.69 -10.06
N ARG A 92 -19.43 -9.72 -9.77
CA ARG A 92 -19.39 -8.86 -8.57
C ARG A 92 -20.78 -8.78 -7.96
N PRO A 93 -20.89 -8.75 -6.62
CA PRO A 93 -22.18 -8.69 -5.93
C PRO A 93 -22.96 -7.44 -6.31
N LYS A 94 -24.28 -7.58 -6.43
CA LYS A 94 -25.17 -6.47 -6.80
C LYS A 94 -25.44 -5.58 -5.60
N THR A 95 -25.57 -6.18 -4.41
CA THR A 95 -25.92 -5.52 -3.16
C THR A 95 -24.80 -5.62 -2.13
N LEU A 96 -24.84 -4.74 -1.13
CA LEU A 96 -23.88 -4.76 -0.02
C LEU A 96 -24.01 -6.03 0.84
N SER A 97 -25.24 -6.53 1.02
CA SER A 97 -25.53 -7.73 1.81
C SER A 97 -24.95 -9.02 1.21
N GLU A 98 -24.71 -9.06 -0.09
CA GLU A 98 -24.09 -10.22 -0.76
C GLU A 98 -22.56 -10.26 -0.60
N VAL A 99 -21.93 -9.14 -0.21
CA VAL A 99 -20.47 -9.03 -0.12
C VAL A 99 -19.84 -10.07 0.79
N PRO A 100 -20.34 -10.32 2.02
CA PRO A 100 -19.75 -11.34 2.90
C PRO A 100 -19.76 -12.74 2.26
N ALA A 101 -20.88 -13.13 1.64
CA ALA A 101 -21.00 -14.42 0.97
C ALA A 101 -20.08 -14.50 -0.27
N PHE A 102 -19.92 -13.40 -1.00
CA PHE A 102 -18.99 -13.32 -2.11
C PHE A 102 -17.53 -13.47 -1.66
N LEU A 103 -17.12 -12.76 -0.60
CA LEU A 103 -15.76 -12.83 -0.07
C LEU A 103 -15.43 -14.19 0.52
N ALA A 104 -16.42 -14.89 1.08
CA ALA A 104 -16.26 -16.25 1.61
C ALA A 104 -15.99 -17.30 0.51
N ARG A 105 -16.39 -17.05 -0.74
CA ARG A 105 -16.11 -17.94 -1.89
C ARG A 105 -14.68 -17.85 -2.38
N ARG A 106 -13.88 -16.93 -1.84
CA ARG A 106 -12.48 -16.76 -2.25
C ARG A 106 -11.74 -18.09 -2.04
N PRO A 107 -11.05 -18.62 -3.07
CA PRO A 107 -10.26 -19.83 -2.89
C PRO A 107 -9.21 -19.59 -1.80
N PRO A 108 -8.80 -20.65 -1.07
CA PRO A 108 -7.70 -20.54 -0.12
C PRO A 108 -6.48 -19.96 -0.83
N ARG A 109 -5.74 -19.13 -0.09
CA ARG A 109 -4.51 -18.52 -0.60
C ARG A 109 -3.54 -19.58 -1.08
N SER A 110 -2.83 -19.33 -2.17
CA SER A 110 -1.76 -20.22 -2.63
C SER A 110 -0.66 -20.32 -1.58
N GLU A 111 0.14 -21.38 -1.64
CA GLU A 111 1.31 -21.53 -0.75
C GLU A 111 2.27 -20.34 -0.87
N GLY A 112 2.44 -19.80 -2.09
CA GLY A 112 3.23 -18.60 -2.36
C GLY A 112 2.66 -17.36 -1.67
N GLU A 113 1.35 -17.14 -1.72
CA GLU A 113 0.69 -16.04 -0.98
C GLU A 113 0.85 -16.21 0.54
N ALA A 114 0.75 -17.45 1.04
CA ALA A 114 0.96 -17.73 2.46
C ALA A 114 2.42 -17.47 2.88
N LEU A 115 3.39 -17.88 2.06
CA LEU A 115 4.81 -17.60 2.27
C LEU A 115 5.09 -16.10 2.29
N LEU A 116 4.62 -15.36 1.29
CA LEU A 116 4.79 -13.91 1.22
C LEU A 116 4.28 -13.21 2.48
N ARG A 117 3.09 -13.58 2.97
CA ARG A 117 2.54 -13.01 4.21
C ARG A 117 3.42 -13.31 5.43
N ARG A 118 3.94 -14.52 5.56
CA ARG A 118 4.87 -14.86 6.65
C ARG A 118 6.14 -14.03 6.57
N THR A 119 6.67 -13.81 5.36
CA THR A 119 7.86 -12.97 5.16
C THR A 119 7.59 -11.52 5.52
N LEU A 120 6.54 -10.90 4.99
CA LEU A 120 6.16 -9.52 5.31
C LEU A 120 5.89 -9.33 6.82
N ALA A 121 5.26 -10.30 7.47
CA ALA A 121 5.05 -10.26 8.93
C ALA A 121 6.37 -10.30 9.71
N ARG A 122 7.39 -11.02 9.21
CA ARG A 122 8.73 -11.04 9.81
C ARG A 122 9.48 -9.73 9.60
N GLU A 123 9.30 -9.08 8.45
CA GLU A 123 9.92 -7.79 8.15
C GLU A 123 9.28 -6.65 8.94
N ALA A 124 7.95 -6.66 9.09
CA ALA A 124 7.22 -5.69 9.89
C ALA A 124 7.41 -5.88 11.40
N ALA A 125 7.80 -7.08 11.84
CA ALA A 125 8.18 -7.31 13.23
C ALA A 125 9.46 -6.50 13.54
N PRO A 126 9.50 -5.73 14.64
CA PRO A 126 10.69 -4.99 14.99
C PRO A 126 11.86 -5.97 15.14
N LEU A 127 12.93 -5.76 14.38
CA LEU A 127 14.15 -6.55 14.47
C LEU A 127 14.66 -6.50 15.92
N ARG A 128 14.38 -7.57 16.68
CA ARG A 128 14.67 -7.73 18.11
C ARG A 128 16.12 -7.37 18.46
N TRP A 129 17.06 -7.58 17.54
CA TRP A 129 18.49 -7.36 17.74
C TRP A 129 18.95 -5.88 17.67
N LYS A 130 18.19 -4.97 17.04
CA LYS A 130 18.58 -3.54 16.98
C LYS A 130 18.34 -2.80 18.30
N ARG A 131 17.51 -3.34 19.21
CA ARG A 131 17.15 -2.71 20.48
C ARG A 131 18.15 -3.03 21.61
N GLU A 132 18.90 -4.13 21.51
CA GLU A 132 19.90 -4.53 22.51
C GLU A 132 21.22 -3.75 22.37
N ARG A 133 21.57 -3.27 21.17
CA ARG A 133 22.80 -2.48 20.95
C ARG A 133 22.71 -1.06 21.53
N SER A 134 21.58 -0.39 21.35
CA SER A 134 21.34 0.97 21.87
C SER A 134 21.23 1.04 23.40
N LEU A 135 20.84 -0.05 24.07
CA LEU A 135 20.84 -0.13 25.54
C LEU A 135 22.22 -0.48 26.13
N SER A 136 23.10 -1.10 25.35
CA SER A 136 24.49 -1.41 25.77
C SER A 136 25.48 -0.26 25.58
N GLU A 137 25.19 0.71 24.70
CA GLU A 137 26.05 1.87 24.46
C GLU A 137 25.84 3.01 25.48
N ASN A 138 24.67 3.08 26.13
CA ASN A 138 24.37 4.09 27.14
C ASN A 138 24.79 3.72 28.58
N HIS A 139 25.62 2.68 28.75
CA HIS A 139 26.10 2.19 30.06
C HIS A 139 27.63 2.22 30.17
N ARG A 140 28.28 3.27 29.63
CA ARG A 140 29.71 3.56 29.81
C ARG A 140 30.03 5.01 30.16
N GLU A 141 29.10 5.71 30.81
CA GLU A 141 29.41 6.94 31.54
C GLU A 141 29.11 6.70 33.03
N GLY A 142 30.16 6.47 33.81
CA GLY A 142 30.01 6.28 35.25
C GLY A 142 31.19 5.60 35.92
N SER A 143 32.29 6.34 36.04
CA SER A 143 33.28 6.23 37.12
C SER A 143 33.88 4.86 37.46
N ASP A 144 35.11 4.61 37.02
CA ASP A 144 36.07 3.94 37.91
C ASP A 144 37.48 4.51 37.77
N HIS A 145 37.83 5.23 38.84
CA HIS A 145 39.15 5.50 39.38
C HIS A 145 40.32 4.68 38.79
N TRP A 146 41.36 5.37 38.32
CA TRP A 146 42.70 4.79 38.25
C TRP A 146 43.68 5.73 38.97
N PRO A 147 44.44 5.26 39.96
CA PRO A 147 45.37 6.12 40.68
C PRO A 147 46.53 6.50 39.76
N ARG A 148 46.78 7.81 39.64
CA ARG A 148 47.98 8.37 39.01
C ARG A 148 49.20 7.97 39.84
N ARG A 149 49.99 7.00 39.37
CA ARG A 149 51.37 6.85 39.82
C ARG A 149 52.22 7.92 39.14
N SER A 150 52.55 8.95 39.90
CA SER A 150 53.66 9.85 39.61
C SER A 150 54.97 9.08 39.74
N VAL A 151 55.85 9.17 38.75
CA VAL A 151 57.29 9.07 38.98
C VAL A 151 57.97 10.22 38.26
N LEU A 152 58.51 11.12 39.09
CA LEU A 152 59.34 12.26 38.75
C LEU A 152 60.70 11.82 38.20
N GLN A 153 61.28 12.76 37.45
CA GLN A 153 62.57 12.84 36.78
C GLN A 153 63.80 12.32 37.56
N LYS A 154 64.83 11.91 36.80
CA LYS A 154 66.29 12.15 36.98
C LYS A 154 67.01 11.62 35.72
N VAL A 155 67.53 12.43 34.80
CA VAL A 155 68.80 13.20 34.79
C VAL A 155 70.08 12.33 34.75
N ARG A 156 70.91 12.61 33.71
CA ARG A 156 72.39 12.51 33.54
C ARG A 156 73.04 11.34 32.77
N ALA A 157 73.62 11.73 31.62
CA ALA A 157 75.03 11.63 31.20
C ALA A 157 75.74 10.26 31.14
N ARG A 158 76.14 9.84 29.93
CA ARG A 158 77.50 10.01 29.35
C ARG A 158 77.52 9.59 27.90
#